data_AF-A0A1G1VQ88-F1
#
_entry.id   AF-A0A1G1VQ88-F1
#
_cell.length_a   1.000
_cell.length_b   1.000
_cell.length_c   1.000
_cell.angle_alpha   90.00
_cell.angle_beta   90.00
_cell.angle_gamma   90.00
#
_symmetry.space_group_name_H-M   'P 1'
#
loop_
_entity.id
_entity.type
_entity.pdbx_description
1 polymer ?
#
loop_
_entity_poly.entity_id
_entity_poly.type
_entity_poly.pdbx_seq_one_letter_code
_entity_poly.pdbx_strand_id
1 'polypeptide(L)'
;MAVDIGEEFKIGGDKGIANAGPAFQTIGGFVSAVLPNVFIISGVILLLLLLFGGLTTIIGGDNPEAQDKGKQAITSALIGFVIIFASYWIIQIIQVLTGVNILKSNL
;
A
#
# COMPACT_ATOMS: atom_id res chain seq x y z
N MET A 1 -19.25 40.79 15.63
CA MET A 1 -18.46 39.55 15.56
C MET A 1 -19.46 38.43 15.32
N ALA A 2 -19.45 37.82 14.13
CA ALA A 2 -20.27 36.64 13.86
C ALA A 2 -19.44 35.42 14.30
N VAL A 3 -20.05 34.55 15.11
CA VAL A 3 -19.40 33.30 15.54
C VAL A 3 -19.60 32.30 14.41
N ASP A 4 -18.51 31.83 13.82
CA ASP A 4 -18.52 30.86 12.75
C ASP A 4 -18.69 29.45 13.33
N ILE A 5 -19.96 29.05 13.43
CA ILE A 5 -20.42 27.79 14.01
C ILE A 5 -19.76 26.56 13.38
N GLY A 6 -19.21 26.68 12.17
CA GLY A 6 -18.48 25.59 11.50
C GLY A 6 -17.08 25.31 12.07
N GLU A 7 -16.41 26.31 12.64
CA GLU A 7 -15.11 26.14 13.30
C GLU A 7 -15.25 25.71 14.76
N GLU A 8 -16.27 26.24 15.44
CA GLU A 8 -16.44 26.08 16.89
C GLU A 8 -17.19 24.79 17.28
N PHE A 9 -17.97 24.21 16.35
CA PHE A 9 -18.67 22.95 16.59
C PHE A 9 -17.77 21.74 16.29
N LYS A 10 -17.20 21.15 17.35
CA LYS A 10 -16.25 20.01 17.30
C LYS A 10 -16.95 18.71 17.71
N ILE A 11 -17.23 17.83 16.75
CA ILE A 11 -17.66 16.44 17.05
C ILE A 11 -16.50 15.50 16.71
N GLY A 12 -15.82 14.98 17.74
CA GLY A 12 -14.90 13.84 17.60
C GLY A 12 -13.43 14.16 17.25
N GLY A 13 -12.97 15.40 17.44
CA GLY A 13 -11.55 15.74 17.25
C GLY A 13 -11.28 17.23 17.37
N ASP A 14 -10.01 17.61 17.32
CA ASP A 14 -9.54 18.98 17.58
C ASP A 14 -9.79 19.97 16.41
N LYS A 15 -10.60 19.58 15.41
CA LYS A 15 -10.97 20.38 14.24
C LYS A 15 -12.50 20.36 14.05
N GLY A 16 -13.11 21.52 13.83
CA GLY A 16 -14.57 21.67 13.67
C GLY A 16 -15.13 20.97 12.42
N ILE A 17 -16.45 20.86 12.31
CA ILE A 17 -17.14 20.16 11.20
C ILE A 17 -16.85 20.74 9.80
N ALA A 18 -16.44 22.01 9.71
CA ALA A 18 -15.95 22.60 8.47
C ALA A 18 -14.63 21.96 7.98
N ASN A 19 -13.92 21.27 8.89
CA ASN A 19 -12.67 20.55 8.67
C ASN A 19 -12.83 19.05 9.00
N ALA A 20 -13.95 18.43 8.59
CA ALA A 20 -14.04 16.97 8.50
C ALA A 20 -12.87 16.48 7.64
N GLY A 21 -11.96 15.70 8.24
CA GLY A 21 -10.62 15.48 7.73
C GLY A 21 -10.56 15.08 6.23
N PRO A 22 -9.50 15.48 5.51
CA PRO A 22 -9.36 15.32 4.05
C PRO A 22 -9.34 13.88 3.53
N ALA A 23 -9.51 12.88 4.41
CA ALA A 23 -9.44 11.45 4.12
C ALA A 23 -10.45 10.98 3.06
N PHE A 24 -11.60 11.67 2.91
CA PHE A 24 -12.63 11.29 1.92
C PHE A 24 -13.03 12.39 0.93
N GLN A 25 -12.48 13.60 1.08
CA GLN A 25 -12.83 14.72 0.18
C GLN A 25 -11.87 14.84 -1.01
N THR A 26 -10.72 14.16 -0.98
CA THR A 26 -9.68 14.25 -2.01
C THR A 26 -9.25 12.86 -2.48
N ILE A 27 -8.88 12.74 -3.76
CA ILE A 27 -8.30 11.51 -4.32
C ILE A 27 -7.04 11.10 -3.52
N GLY A 28 -6.23 12.09 -3.11
CA GLY A 28 -5.06 11.85 -2.26
C GLY A 28 -5.40 11.23 -0.91
N GLY A 29 -6.46 11.68 -0.23
CA GLY A 29 -6.93 11.12 1.04
C GLY A 29 -7.38 9.66 0.93
N PHE A 30 -8.18 9.35 -0.09
CA PHE A 30 -8.64 7.98 -0.35
C PHE A 30 -7.47 7.04 -0.65
N VAL A 31 -6.55 7.47 -1.52
CA VAL A 31 -5.35 6.71 -1.88
C VAL A 31 -4.50 6.46 -0.63
N SER A 32 -4.31 7.45 0.24
CA SER A 32 -3.55 7.33 1.49
C SER A 32 -4.14 6.32 2.47
N ALA A 33 -5.46 6.14 2.49
CA ALA A 33 -6.12 5.17 3.34
C ALA A 33 -5.98 3.72 2.82
N VAL A 34 -6.04 3.54 1.49
CA VAL A 34 -6.02 2.20 0.87
C VAL A 34 -4.59 1.68 0.67
N LEU A 35 -3.64 2.55 0.34
CA LEU A 35 -2.27 2.16 -0.02
C LEU A 35 -1.57 1.30 1.05
N PRO A 36 -1.55 1.69 2.35
CA PRO A 36 -0.84 0.93 3.36
C PRO A 36 -1.35 -0.51 3.46
N ASN A 37 -2.67 -0.69 3.36
CA ASN A 37 -3.29 -2.02 3.38
C ASN A 37 -2.87 -2.85 2.18
N VAL A 38 -2.81 -2.24 0.99
CA VAL A 38 -2.34 -2.92 -0.23
C VAL A 38 -0.88 -3.33 -0.07
N PHE A 39 0.00 -2.46 0.42
CA PHE A 39 1.42 -2.80 0.63
C PHE A 39 1.59 -3.97 1.60
N ILE A 40 0.82 -4.03 2.69
CA ILE A 40 0.83 -5.15 3.64
C ILE A 40 0.40 -6.45 2.94
N ILE A 41 -0.75 -6.43 2.26
CA ILE A 41 -1.28 -7.60 1.54
C ILE A 41 -0.31 -8.08 0.47
N SER A 42 0.25 -7.15 -0.31
CA SER A 42 1.23 -7.45 -1.34
C SER A 42 2.51 -8.07 -0.75
N GLY A 43 2.99 -7.58 0.40
CA GLY A 43 4.13 -8.17 1.10
C GLY A 43 3.88 -9.62 1.53
N VAL A 44 2.68 -9.91 2.06
CA VAL A 44 2.29 -11.27 2.44
C VAL A 44 2.20 -12.19 1.22
N ILE A 45 1.53 -11.75 0.14
CA ILE A 45 1.40 -12.53 -1.10
C ILE A 45 2.78 -12.85 -1.69
N LEU A 46 3.68 -11.87 -1.70
CA LEU A 46 5.03 -12.03 -2.23
C LEU A 46 5.82 -13.05 -1.43
N LEU A 47 5.73 -13.01 -0.10
CA LEU A 47 6.34 -14.00 0.78
C LEU A 47 5.78 -15.40 0.52
N LEU A 48 4.46 -15.54 0.37
CA LEU A 48 3.82 -16.83 0.07
C LEU A 48 4.25 -17.38 -1.30
N LEU A 49 4.34 -16.55 -2.33
CA LEU A 49 4.82 -16.95 -3.66
C LEU A 49 6.28 -17.39 -3.62
N LEU A 50 7.12 -16.69 -2.86
CA LEU A 50 8.54 -17.04 -2.71
C LEU A 50 8.68 -18.37 -1.96
N LEU A 51 7.94 -18.56 -0.87
CA LEU A 51 7.93 -19.84 -0.14
C LEU A 51 7.40 -20.97 -1.01
N PHE A 52 6.28 -20.76 -1.70
CA PHE A 52 5.69 -21.75 -2.59
C PHE A 52 6.65 -22.11 -3.73
N GLY A 53 7.24 -21.11 -4.40
CA GLY A 53 8.18 -21.34 -5.49
C GLY A 53 9.44 -22.05 -5.02
N GLY A 54 10.03 -21.60 -3.91
CA GLY A 54 11.23 -22.20 -3.32
C GLY A 54 11.01 -23.63 -2.84
N LEU A 55 9.94 -23.88 -2.08
CA LEU A 55 9.59 -25.22 -1.62
C LEU A 55 9.25 -26.14 -2.79
N THR A 56 8.52 -25.66 -3.80
CA THR A 56 8.19 -26.46 -4.99
C THR A 56 9.44 -26.88 -5.76
N THR A 57 10.44 -25.99 -5.91
CA THR A 57 11.71 -26.33 -6.55
C THR A 57 12.51 -27.35 -5.72
N ILE A 58 12.53 -27.23 -4.39
CA ILE A 58 13.28 -28.15 -3.51
C ILE A 58 12.62 -29.53 -3.46
N ILE A 59 11.30 -29.58 -3.22
CA ILE A 59 10.54 -30.83 -3.08
C ILE A 59 10.40 -31.54 -4.44
N GLY A 60 10.32 -30.77 -5.53
CA GLY A 60 10.18 -31.29 -6.89
C GLY A 60 11.36 -32.14 -7.37
N GLY A 61 12.55 -31.98 -6.77
CA GLY A 61 13.73 -32.75 -7.12
C GLY A 61 14.04 -32.72 -8.62
N ASP A 62 14.05 -33.90 -9.25
CA ASP A 62 14.37 -34.08 -10.67
C ASP A 62 13.12 -34.03 -11.58
N ASN A 63 11.93 -33.70 -11.05
CA ASN A 63 10.75 -33.50 -11.87
C ASN A 63 10.84 -32.15 -12.62
N PRO A 64 10.98 -32.15 -13.96
CA PRO A 64 11.12 -30.93 -14.73
C PRO A 64 9.92 -29.99 -14.60
N GLU A 65 8.69 -30.52 -14.46
CA GLU A 65 7.49 -29.71 -14.33
C GLU A 65 7.46 -28.94 -13.01
N ALA A 66 7.90 -29.56 -11.92
CA ALA A 66 7.96 -28.92 -10.60
C ALA A 66 9.06 -27.83 -10.57
N GLN A 67 10.18 -28.09 -11.24
CA GLN A 67 11.24 -27.08 -11.39
C GLN A 67 10.76 -25.86 -12.19
N ASP A 68 10.07 -26.08 -13.30
CA ASP A 68 9.54 -24.99 -14.13
C ASP A 68 8.49 -24.17 -13.37
N LYS A 69 7.57 -24.83 -12.65
CA LYS A 69 6.58 -24.14 -11.81
C LYS A 69 7.24 -23.32 -10.70
N GLY A 70 8.23 -23.88 -10.01
CA GLY A 70 8.95 -23.16 -8.96
C GLY A 70 9.72 -21.95 -9.49
N LYS A 71 10.40 -22.08 -10.64
CA LYS A 71 11.07 -20.96 -11.32
C LYS A 71 10.10 -19.88 -11.75
N GLN A 72 8.94 -20.25 -12.31
CA GLN A 72 7.90 -19.29 -12.68
C GLN A 72 7.36 -18.55 -11.46
N ALA A 73 7.09 -19.24 -10.35
CA ALA A 73 6.62 -18.64 -9.11
C ALA A 73 7.64 -17.66 -8.51
N ILE A 74 8.93 -18.01 -8.52
CA ILE A 74 10.00 -17.10 -8.07
C ILE A 74 10.09 -15.88 -8.99
N THR A 75 10.02 -16.09 -10.31
CA THR A 75 10.10 -14.99 -11.29
C THR A 75 8.92 -14.03 -11.14
N SER A 76 7.69 -14.55 -10.95
CA SER A 76 6.51 -13.71 -10.73
C SER A 76 6.59 -12.95 -9.41
N ALA A 77 7.10 -13.57 -8.35
CA ALA A 77 7.37 -12.90 -7.07
C ALA A 77 8.37 -11.74 -7.23
N LEU A 78 9.45 -11.94 -7.98
CA LEU A 78 10.45 -10.91 -8.26
C LEU A 78 9.88 -9.76 -9.08
N ILE A 79 9.09 -10.05 -10.11
CA ILE A 79 8.41 -9.01 -10.91
C ILE A 79 7.45 -8.21 -10.01
N GLY A 80 6.65 -8.88 -9.19
CA GLY A 80 5.77 -8.24 -8.22
C GLY A 80 6.54 -7.35 -7.23
N PHE A 81 7.69 -7.84 -6.74
CA PHE A 81 8.57 -7.05 -5.88
C PHE A 81 9.02 -5.75 -6.53
N VAL A 82 9.51 -5.83 -7.77
CA VAL A 82 9.99 -4.66 -8.51
C VAL A 82 8.87 -3.65 -8.74
N ILE A 83 7.64 -4.10 -9.01
CA ILE A 83 6.48 -3.21 -9.17
C ILE A 83 6.16 -2.48 -7.86
N ILE A 84 6.10 -3.20 -6.74
CA ILE A 84 5.84 -2.61 -5.42
C ILE A 84 6.94 -1.62 -5.05
N PHE A 85 8.19 -2.00 -5.31
CA PHE A 85 9.35 -1.16 -5.07
C PHE A 85 9.29 0.13 -5.91
N ALA A 86 9.04 0.04 -7.22
CA ALA A 86 8.89 1.19 -8.11
C ALA A 86 7.71 2.08 -7.72
N SER A 87 6.59 1.48 -7.32
CA SER A 87 5.39 2.20 -6.84
C SER A 87 5.73 3.11 -5.67
N TYR A 88 6.52 2.64 -4.69
CA TYR A 88 6.96 3.46 -3.54
C TYR A 88 7.65 4.75 -3.99
N TRP A 89 8.56 4.68 -4.96
CA TRP A 89 9.27 5.85 -5.49
C TRP A 89 8.33 6.82 -6.21
N ILE A 90 7.38 6.30 -6.99
CA ILE A 90 6.37 7.13 -7.66
C ILE A 90 5.54 7.90 -6.61
N ILE A 91 5.11 7.21 -5.56
CA ILE A 91 4.33 7.82 -4.47
C ILE A 91 5.14 8.89 -3.75
N GLN A 92 6.43 8.65 -3.47
CA GLN A 92 7.32 9.64 -2.86
C GLN A 92 7.38 10.93 -3.70
N ILE A 93 7.51 10.81 -5.03
CA ILE A 93 7.50 11.98 -5.92
C ILE A 93 6.16 12.72 -5.83
N ILE A 94 5.03 11.99 -5.84
CA ILE A 94 3.70 12.60 -5.70
C ILE A 94 3.56 13.35 -4.37
N GLN A 95 4.08 12.81 -3.26
CA GLN A 95 4.05 13.48 -1.97
C GLN A 95 4.82 14.80 -1.99
N VAL A 96 6.00 14.82 -2.61
CA VAL A 96 6.81 16.03 -2.73
C VAL A 96 6.10 17.09 -3.58
N LEU A 97 5.44 16.68 -4.68
CA LEU A 97 4.73 17.60 -5.57
C LEU A 97 3.42 18.14 -4.98
N THR A 98 2.69 17.31 -4.22
CA THR A 98 1.36 17.66 -3.70
C THR A 98 1.40 18.17 -2.26
N GLY A 99 2.49 17.94 -1.52
CA GLY A 99 2.59 18.23 -0.09
C GLY A 99 1.72 17.33 0.81
N VAL A 100 1.04 16.33 0.23
CA VAL A 100 0.17 15.41 0.97
C VAL A 100 0.99 14.20 1.44
N ASN A 101 0.95 13.91 2.74
CA ASN A 101 1.65 12.75 3.31
C ASN A 101 0.81 11.47 3.14
N ILE A 102 1.05 10.74 2.05
CA ILE A 102 0.29 9.53 1.69
C ILE A 102 0.76 8.29 2.45
N LEU A 103 2.07 8.18 2.68
CA LEU A 103 2.69 7.00 3.32
C LEU A 103 2.73 7.10 4.85
N LYS A 104 2.52 8.30 5.40
CA LYS A 104 2.43 8.53 6.84
C LYS A 104 0.95 8.50 7.26
N SER A 105 0.36 7.32 7.18
CA SER A 105 -0.93 7.09 7.84
C SER A 105 -0.66 7.07 9.35
N ASN A 106 -1.22 8.02 10.09
CA ASN A 106 -1.15 8.02 11.55
C ASN A 106 -1.93 6.80 12.05
N LEU A 107 -1.21 5.70 12.29
CA LEU A 107 -1.44 4.96 13.52
C LEU A 107 -1.04 5.86 14.70
#